data_AF-A0A955T9L6-F1
#
_entry.id   AF-A0A955T9L6-F1
#
_cell.length_a   1.000
_cell.length_b   1.000
_cell.length_c   1.000
_cell.angle_alpha   90.00
_cell.angle_beta   90.00
_cell.angle_gamma   90.00
#
_symmetry.space_group_name_H-M   'P 1'
#
loop_
_entity.id
_entity.type
_entity.pdbx_description
1 polymer ?
#
loop_
_entity_poly.entity_id
_entity_poly.type
_entity_poly.pdbx_seq_one_letter_code
_entity_poly.pdbx_strand_id
1 'polypeptide(L)'
;MLGLNPGVEYSLAEGTVIPAMPLALTGDRQFDERRQAALIRYYLAAGAGGLAVGVHTTQFQIRDPKHGLYEPVLRFVMEMLAEGHRDDLIRVAGICGPTLQALHEAEVASTIGYDLGLLSLGGFGSDDLESMLEHCREVGKIIPLFGFYLQPAVGGVELPYSFWREFAEIDSVKAIKIAAFNRYQTLDVVRAVCESSRRDEIALYTGNDDNIV
;
A
#
# COMPACT_ATOMS: atom_id res chain seq x y z
N MET A 1 -11.73 -13.24 10.08
CA MET A 1 -11.47 -11.98 9.36
C MET A 1 -10.09 -11.52 9.76
N LEU A 2 -9.20 -11.19 8.81
CA LEU A 2 -7.90 -10.60 9.13
C LEU A 2 -8.16 -9.19 9.68
N GLY A 3 -8.06 -9.04 11.00
CA GLY A 3 -8.25 -7.77 11.68
C GLY A 3 -6.92 -7.04 11.82
N LEU A 4 -6.97 -5.70 11.81
CA LEU A 4 -5.83 -4.88 12.19
C LEU A 4 -5.68 -4.89 13.72
N ASN A 5 -4.47 -4.63 14.21
CA ASN A 5 -4.28 -4.29 15.62
C ASN A 5 -5.14 -3.03 15.94
N PRO A 6 -5.85 -2.97 17.07
CA PRO A 6 -6.67 -1.80 17.44
C PRO A 6 -5.94 -0.45 17.37
N GLY A 7 -4.65 -0.41 17.71
CA GLY A 7 -3.82 0.80 17.60
C GLY A 7 -3.60 1.22 16.15
N VAL A 8 -3.33 0.26 15.26
CA VAL A 8 -3.19 0.49 13.82
C VAL A 8 -4.53 0.92 13.20
N GLU A 9 -5.63 0.27 13.59
CA GLU A 9 -6.97 0.62 13.12
C GLU A 9 -7.36 2.04 13.52
N TYR A 10 -7.09 2.43 14.77
CA TYR A 10 -7.30 3.80 15.26
C TYR A 10 -6.44 4.81 14.49
N SER A 11 -5.13 4.59 14.37
CA SER A 11 -4.23 5.47 13.62
C SER A 11 -4.62 5.62 12.14
N LEU A 12 -5.14 4.55 11.55
CA LEU A 12 -5.61 4.55 10.16
C LEU A 12 -6.88 5.40 10.01
N ALA A 13 -7.80 5.33 10.96
CA ALA A 13 -9.05 6.07 10.95
C ALA A 13 -8.89 7.56 11.32
N GLU A 14 -8.04 7.90 12.29
CA GLU A 14 -7.74 9.29 12.68
C GLU A 14 -7.05 10.09 11.56
N GLY A 15 -6.43 9.39 10.61
CA GLY A 15 -5.61 10.00 9.59
C GLY A 15 -4.21 10.33 10.12
N THR A 16 -3.19 9.83 9.44
CA THR A 16 -1.79 10.09 9.77
C THR A 16 -0.95 10.16 8.51
N VAL A 17 0.32 10.54 8.63
CA VAL A 17 1.25 10.55 7.51
C VAL A 17 1.93 9.19 7.40
N ILE A 18 1.77 8.54 6.25
CA ILE A 18 2.40 7.27 5.89
C ILE A 18 3.29 7.49 4.65
N PRO A 19 4.56 7.92 4.82
CA PRO A 19 5.46 8.17 3.71
C PRO A 19 5.67 6.92 2.85
N ALA A 20 5.66 7.10 1.53
CA ALA A 20 6.13 6.10 0.59
C ALA A 20 7.67 6.11 0.60
N MET A 21 8.28 5.08 1.19
CA MET A 21 9.69 5.07 1.49
C MET A 21 10.54 4.87 0.22
N PRO A 22 11.52 5.74 -0.06
CA PRO A 22 12.48 5.51 -1.15
C PRO A 22 13.48 4.40 -0.81
N LEU A 23 14.07 3.82 -1.85
CA LEU A 23 15.16 2.87 -1.73
C LEU A 23 16.51 3.60 -1.69
N ALA A 24 17.27 3.40 -0.61
CA ALA A 24 18.63 3.88 -0.51
C ALA A 24 19.58 2.90 -1.21
N LEU A 25 20.38 3.43 -2.13
CA LEU A 25 21.42 2.69 -2.84
C LEU A 25 22.80 3.32 -2.64
N THR A 26 23.83 2.50 -2.75
CA THR A 26 25.23 2.94 -2.85
C THR A 26 25.52 3.50 -4.25
N GLY A 27 26.71 4.09 -4.43
CA GLY A 27 27.17 4.52 -5.76
C GLY A 27 27.22 3.39 -6.80
N ASP A 28 27.40 2.14 -6.34
CA ASP A 28 27.43 0.93 -7.16
C ASP A 28 26.05 0.28 -7.33
N ARG A 29 24.97 1.00 -6.97
CA ARG A 29 23.57 0.54 -7.06
C ARG A 29 23.25 -0.70 -6.22
N GLN A 30 23.96 -0.88 -5.11
CA GLN A 30 23.65 -1.92 -4.12
C GLN A 30 22.78 -1.34 -3.01
N PHE A 31 21.99 -2.17 -2.33
CA PHE A 31 21.18 -1.75 -1.19
C PHE A 31 22.07 -1.15 -0.08
N ASP A 32 21.75 0.07 0.36
CA ASP A 32 22.51 0.80 1.37
C ASP A 32 21.74 0.81 2.70
N GLU A 33 21.89 -0.27 3.47
CA GLU A 33 21.25 -0.46 4.78
C GLU A 33 21.49 0.72 5.73
N ARG A 34 22.71 1.27 5.75
CA ARG A 34 23.07 2.38 6.64
C ARG A 34 22.23 3.62 6.35
N ARG A 35 22.11 3.98 5.06
CA ARG A 35 21.29 5.12 4.63
C ARG A 35 19.80 4.81 4.72
N GLN A 36 19.38 3.57 4.46
CA GLN A 36 18.00 3.15 4.63
C GLN A 36 17.54 3.31 6.08
N ALA A 37 18.35 2.85 7.05
CA ALA A 37 18.08 3.03 8.48
C ALA A 37 18.03 4.52 8.88
N ALA A 38 18.88 5.36 8.29
CA ALA A 38 18.84 6.79 8.54
C ALA A 38 17.53 7.43 8.06
N LEU A 39 17.02 7.03 6.89
CA LEU A 39 15.72 7.48 6.37
C LEU A 39 14.56 7.02 7.26
N ILE A 40 14.56 5.76 7.69
CA ILE A 40 13.53 5.23 8.60
C ILE A 40 13.51 6.02 9.91
N ARG A 41 14.67 6.18 10.57
CA ARG A 41 14.78 6.98 11.80
C ARG A 41 14.35 8.42 11.61
N TYR A 42 14.67 9.02 10.46
CA TYR A 42 14.22 10.37 10.12
C TYR A 42 12.68 10.46 10.06
N TYR A 43 12.01 9.57 9.34
CA TYR A 43 10.54 9.58 9.25
C TYR A 43 9.88 9.38 10.61
N LEU A 44 10.39 8.45 11.42
CA LEU A 44 9.87 8.22 12.77
C LEU A 44 10.07 9.43 13.68
N ALA A 45 11.27 10.03 13.67
CA ALA A 45 11.57 11.23 14.46
C ALA A 45 10.76 12.46 14.00
N ALA A 46 10.40 12.53 12.72
CA ALA A 46 9.52 13.55 12.17
C ALA A 46 8.03 13.34 12.53
N GLY A 47 7.68 12.23 13.19
CA GLY A 47 6.32 11.95 13.64
C GLY A 47 5.44 11.21 12.65
N ALA A 48 6.01 10.54 11.64
CA ALA A 48 5.23 9.67 10.75
C ALA A 48 4.47 8.61 11.57
N GLY A 49 3.19 8.40 11.24
CA GLY A 49 2.35 7.37 11.86
C GLY A 49 2.42 6.02 11.15
N GLY A 50 3.17 5.92 10.06
CA GLY A 50 3.43 4.66 9.39
C GLY A 50 4.50 4.78 8.31
N LEU A 51 4.80 3.67 7.63
CA LEU A 51 5.65 3.61 6.45
C LEU A 51 5.06 2.67 5.40
N ALA A 52 5.13 3.09 4.13
CA ALA A 52 4.80 2.25 2.98
C ALA A 52 6.08 1.84 2.23
N VAL A 53 6.33 0.54 2.11
CA VAL A 53 7.59 -0.06 1.63
C VAL A 53 7.31 -0.95 0.42
N GLY A 54 8.22 -1.00 -0.55
CA GLY A 54 8.04 -1.84 -1.74
C GLY A 54 6.99 -1.29 -2.72
N VAL A 55 6.70 0.00 -2.60
CA VAL A 55 5.76 0.77 -3.43
C VAL A 55 6.50 1.47 -4.57
N HIS A 56 5.81 2.25 -5.40
CA HIS A 56 6.41 2.96 -6.55
C HIS A 56 7.68 3.76 -6.15
N THR A 57 7.65 4.49 -5.03
CA THR A 57 8.81 5.27 -4.54
C THR A 57 10.00 4.40 -4.16
N THR A 58 9.78 3.16 -3.70
CA THR A 58 10.83 2.16 -3.43
C THR A 58 11.42 1.56 -4.72
N GLN A 59 10.84 1.88 -5.88
CA GLN A 59 11.15 1.33 -7.21
C GLN A 59 10.65 -0.12 -7.40
N PHE A 60 9.73 -0.34 -8.34
CA PHE A 60 9.17 -1.68 -8.59
C PHE A 60 10.22 -2.72 -9.02
N GLN A 61 11.35 -2.27 -9.55
CA GLN A 61 12.47 -3.11 -9.99
C GLN A 61 13.10 -3.93 -8.85
N ILE A 62 12.84 -3.65 -7.58
CA ILE A 62 13.28 -4.50 -6.46
C ILE A 62 12.79 -5.96 -6.58
N ARG A 63 11.74 -6.20 -7.37
CA ARG A 63 11.15 -7.53 -7.65
C ARG A 63 11.85 -8.28 -8.77
N ASP A 64 12.65 -7.61 -9.58
CA ASP A 64 13.40 -8.27 -10.66
C ASP A 64 14.32 -9.33 -10.03
N PRO A 65 14.28 -10.61 -10.48
CA PRO A 65 15.12 -11.67 -9.93
C PRO A 65 16.62 -11.33 -9.94
N LYS A 66 17.09 -10.46 -10.84
CA LYS A 66 18.51 -10.01 -10.85
C LYS A 66 18.86 -9.13 -9.66
N HIS A 67 17.87 -8.50 -9.03
CA HIS A 67 18.01 -7.66 -7.85
C HIS A 67 17.58 -8.41 -6.59
N GLY A 68 16.40 -9.05 -6.62
CA GLY A 68 15.91 -9.88 -5.52
C GLY A 68 15.76 -9.12 -4.20
N LEU A 69 15.41 -7.83 -4.26
CA LEU A 69 15.44 -6.91 -3.11
C LEU A 69 14.08 -6.75 -2.41
N TYR A 70 12.97 -7.26 -2.96
CA TYR A 70 11.65 -7.10 -2.36
C TYR A 70 11.61 -7.58 -0.90
N GLU A 71 11.82 -8.87 -0.67
CA GLU A 71 11.80 -9.43 0.68
C GLU A 71 12.91 -8.87 1.60
N PRO A 72 14.19 -8.76 1.16
CA PRO A 72 15.25 -8.18 1.99
C PRO A 72 14.94 -6.76 2.49
N VAL A 73 14.42 -5.89 1.63
CA VAL A 73 14.07 -4.52 2.01
C VAL A 73 12.89 -4.52 2.98
N LEU A 74 11.87 -5.36 2.75
CA LEU A 74 10.72 -5.45 3.65
C LEU A 74 11.13 -5.93 5.06
N ARG A 75 12.00 -6.94 5.16
CA ARG A 75 12.53 -7.45 6.43
C ARG A 75 13.36 -6.40 7.15
N PHE A 76 14.28 -5.76 6.45
CA PHE A 76 15.15 -4.74 7.01
C PHE A 76 14.34 -3.59 7.64
N VAL A 77 13.29 -3.12 6.97
CA VAL A 77 12.43 -2.06 7.53
C VAL A 77 11.77 -2.55 8.81
N MET A 78 11.23 -3.76 8.82
CA MET A 78 10.55 -4.31 9.99
C MET A 78 11.48 -4.48 11.20
N GLU A 79 12.72 -4.91 10.98
CA GLU A 79 13.76 -4.95 12.01
C GLU A 79 14.01 -3.56 12.61
N MET A 80 14.14 -2.53 11.76
CA MET A 80 14.34 -1.15 12.21
C MET A 80 13.11 -0.58 12.95
N LEU A 81 11.90 -0.98 12.56
CA LEU A 81 10.67 -0.54 13.21
C LEU A 81 10.43 -1.20 14.58
N ALA A 82 11.01 -2.39 14.80
CA ALA A 82 10.89 -3.11 16.07
C ALA A 82 11.58 -2.36 17.24
N GLU A 83 12.63 -1.58 16.96
CA GLU A 83 13.36 -0.82 18.00
C GLU A 83 12.46 0.19 18.73
N GLY A 84 11.47 0.77 18.05
CA GLY A 84 10.63 1.86 18.55
C GLY A 84 9.43 1.45 19.42
N HIS A 85 9.06 0.16 19.44
CA HIS A 85 7.93 -0.38 20.22
C HIS A 85 6.63 0.45 20.13
N ARG A 86 6.25 0.82 18.90
CA ARG A 86 5.00 1.52 18.61
C ARG A 86 3.95 0.56 18.06
N ASP A 87 2.94 0.31 18.88
CA ASP A 87 1.80 -0.56 18.54
C ASP A 87 0.79 0.13 17.59
N ASP A 88 0.91 1.45 17.44
CA ASP A 88 0.05 2.31 16.62
C ASP A 88 0.67 2.65 15.25
N LEU A 89 1.90 2.18 14.98
CA LEU A 89 2.62 2.46 13.75
C LEU A 89 2.11 1.59 12.60
N ILE A 90 1.64 2.20 11.51
CA ILE A 90 1.05 1.50 10.37
C ILE A 90 2.15 1.00 9.41
N ARG A 91 2.25 -0.31 9.21
CA ARG A 91 3.23 -0.94 8.30
C ARG A 91 2.53 -1.39 7.03
N VAL A 92 2.86 -0.77 5.90
CA VAL A 92 2.24 -1.07 4.62
C VAL A 92 3.26 -1.64 3.63
N ALA A 93 2.99 -2.83 3.09
CA ALA A 93 3.80 -3.46 2.04
C ALA A 93 3.16 -3.23 0.68
N GLY A 94 3.92 -2.76 -0.30
CA GLY A 94 3.45 -2.67 -1.68
C GLY A 94 3.31 -4.06 -2.29
N ILE A 95 2.19 -4.30 -2.97
CA ILE A 95 1.87 -5.55 -3.66
C ILE A 95 1.49 -5.21 -5.09
N CYS A 96 2.05 -5.89 -6.08
CA CYS A 96 1.73 -5.65 -7.49
C CYS A 96 1.93 -6.87 -8.39
N GLY A 97 1.55 -6.70 -9.65
CA GLY A 97 1.75 -7.69 -10.71
C GLY A 97 0.60 -8.69 -10.80
N PRO A 98 0.73 -9.71 -11.67
CA PRO A 98 -0.30 -10.73 -11.85
C PRO A 98 -0.62 -11.47 -10.56
N THR A 99 -1.81 -12.08 -10.48
CA THR A 99 -2.32 -12.74 -9.26
C THR A 99 -1.31 -13.64 -8.57
N LEU A 100 -0.60 -14.52 -9.28
CA LEU A 100 0.39 -15.41 -8.66
C LEU A 100 1.53 -14.65 -7.96
N GLN A 101 2.00 -13.55 -8.56
CA GLN A 101 3.03 -12.71 -7.95
C GLN A 101 2.46 -11.96 -6.74
N ALA A 102 1.28 -11.35 -6.89
CA ALA A 102 0.64 -10.59 -5.82
C ALA A 102 0.33 -11.46 -4.58
N LEU A 103 -0.10 -12.71 -4.78
CA LEU A 103 -0.32 -13.66 -3.70
C LEU A 103 0.98 -13.98 -2.97
N HIS A 104 2.07 -14.25 -3.71
CA HIS A 104 3.37 -14.49 -3.10
C HIS A 104 3.89 -13.27 -2.33
N GLU A 105 3.75 -12.06 -2.88
CA GLU A 105 4.11 -10.81 -2.20
C GLU A 105 3.28 -10.59 -0.93
N ALA A 106 1.98 -10.91 -0.96
CA ALA A 106 1.09 -10.86 0.19
C ALA A 106 1.51 -11.84 1.29
N GLU A 107 1.87 -13.07 0.92
CA GLU A 107 2.37 -14.09 1.85
C GLU A 107 3.67 -13.63 2.52
N VAL A 108 4.60 -13.09 1.75
CA VAL A 108 5.86 -12.53 2.27
C VAL A 108 5.57 -11.40 3.24
N ALA A 109 4.75 -10.42 2.85
CA ALA A 109 4.40 -9.28 3.69
C ALA A 109 3.73 -9.72 5.00
N SER A 110 2.73 -10.61 4.91
CA SER A 110 2.02 -11.16 6.07
C SER A 110 2.96 -11.94 6.99
N THR A 111 3.87 -12.74 6.44
CA THR A 111 4.83 -13.56 7.22
C THR A 111 5.84 -12.68 7.96
N ILE A 112 6.27 -11.58 7.36
CA ILE A 112 7.19 -10.62 8.01
C ILE A 112 6.45 -9.82 9.09
N GLY A 113 5.14 -9.62 8.96
CA GLY A 113 4.30 -8.92 9.94
C GLY A 113 3.91 -7.50 9.53
N TYR A 114 3.76 -7.24 8.23
CA TYR A 114 3.12 -6.02 7.74
C TYR A 114 1.62 -6.03 8.03
N ASP A 115 1.06 -4.86 8.35
CA ASP A 115 -0.34 -4.71 8.72
C ASP A 115 -1.27 -4.72 7.50
N LEU A 116 -0.85 -4.05 6.42
CA LEU A 116 -1.62 -3.93 5.18
C LEU A 116 -0.78 -4.15 3.91
N GLY A 117 -1.45 -4.61 2.86
CA GLY A 117 -0.94 -4.66 1.49
C GLY A 117 -1.46 -3.50 0.64
N LEU A 118 -0.58 -2.58 0.20
CA LEU A 118 -0.90 -1.57 -0.81
C LEU A 118 -0.95 -2.20 -2.19
N LEU A 119 -2.15 -2.59 -2.62
CA LEU A 119 -2.36 -3.36 -3.85
C LEU A 119 -2.49 -2.46 -5.07
N SER A 120 -1.50 -2.55 -5.96
CA SER A 120 -1.52 -1.91 -7.28
C SER A 120 -2.13 -2.84 -8.33
N LEU A 121 -3.08 -2.32 -9.10
CA LEU A 121 -3.65 -2.99 -10.28
C LEU A 121 -2.91 -2.61 -11.59
N GLY A 122 -1.69 -2.09 -11.48
CA GLY A 122 -0.84 -1.86 -12.64
C GLY A 122 -0.69 -3.13 -13.49
N GLY A 123 -0.93 -3.02 -14.79
CA GLY A 123 -0.89 -4.16 -15.72
C GLY A 123 -2.23 -4.85 -15.99
N PHE A 124 -3.29 -4.56 -15.23
CA PHE A 124 -4.63 -5.13 -15.46
C PHE A 124 -5.49 -4.34 -16.46
N GLY A 125 -4.96 -3.30 -17.12
CA GLY A 125 -5.78 -2.37 -17.91
C GLY A 125 -6.56 -2.98 -19.11
N SER A 126 -6.26 -4.21 -19.50
CA SER A 126 -6.98 -4.98 -20.52
C SER A 126 -8.04 -5.93 -19.95
N ASP A 127 -8.05 -6.14 -18.65
CA ASP A 127 -8.84 -7.18 -17.99
C ASP A 127 -10.25 -6.64 -17.69
N ASP A 128 -11.20 -7.54 -17.54
CA ASP A 128 -12.55 -7.16 -17.14
C ASP A 128 -12.63 -6.86 -15.63
N LEU A 129 -13.68 -6.14 -15.25
CA LEU A 129 -13.91 -5.68 -13.89
C LEU A 129 -13.94 -6.82 -12.86
N GLU A 130 -14.59 -7.93 -13.20
CA GLU A 130 -14.77 -9.05 -12.27
C GLU A 130 -13.44 -9.75 -12.04
N SER A 131 -12.63 -9.92 -13.08
CA SER A 131 -11.26 -10.45 -12.96
C SER A 131 -10.37 -9.58 -12.04
N MET A 132 -10.46 -8.25 -12.15
CA MET A 132 -9.75 -7.32 -11.25
C MET A 132 -10.23 -7.44 -9.80
N LEU A 133 -11.54 -7.51 -9.58
CA LEU A 133 -12.13 -7.64 -8.24
C LEU A 133 -11.78 -8.98 -7.61
N GLU A 134 -11.81 -10.07 -8.38
CA GLU A 134 -11.43 -11.39 -7.91
C GLU A 134 -9.96 -11.44 -7.53
N HIS A 135 -9.08 -10.81 -8.32
CA HIS A 135 -7.69 -10.63 -7.94
C HIS A 135 -7.55 -9.92 -6.57
N CYS A 136 -8.30 -8.83 -6.34
CA CYS A 136 -8.32 -8.17 -5.04
C CYS A 136 -8.82 -9.10 -3.93
N ARG A 137 -9.91 -9.85 -4.14
CA ARG A 137 -10.44 -10.80 -3.15
C ARG A 137 -9.43 -11.88 -2.80
N GLU A 138 -8.73 -12.47 -3.78
CA GLU A 138 -7.70 -13.48 -3.54
C GLU A 138 -6.55 -12.95 -2.68
N VAL A 139 -6.01 -11.76 -3.02
CA VAL A 139 -4.96 -11.12 -2.21
C VAL A 139 -5.48 -10.79 -0.80
N GLY A 140 -6.73 -10.33 -0.72
CA GLY A 140 -7.41 -9.99 0.52
C GLY A 140 -7.67 -11.16 1.48
N LYS A 141 -7.56 -12.40 1.01
CA LYS A 141 -7.58 -13.59 1.89
C LYS A 141 -6.30 -13.74 2.71
N ILE A 142 -5.21 -13.07 2.31
CA ILE A 142 -3.87 -13.23 2.89
C ILE A 142 -3.50 -12.03 3.78
N ILE A 143 -3.80 -10.81 3.34
CA ILE A 143 -3.45 -9.57 4.06
C ILE A 143 -4.57 -8.51 3.91
N PRO A 144 -4.87 -7.71 4.95
CA PRO A 144 -5.76 -6.55 4.81
C PRO A 144 -5.30 -5.62 3.67
N LEU A 145 -6.26 -5.14 2.88
CA LEU A 145 -5.98 -4.38 1.68
C LEU A 145 -6.00 -2.87 1.94
N PHE A 146 -4.96 -2.24 1.43
CA PHE A 146 -4.90 -0.82 1.14
C PHE A 146 -5.01 -0.69 -0.39
N GLY A 147 -6.17 -0.32 -0.91
CA GLY A 147 -6.36 -0.13 -2.36
C GLY A 147 -5.49 0.99 -2.89
N PHE A 148 -4.98 0.88 -4.13
CA PHE A 148 -4.13 1.93 -4.71
C PHE A 148 -4.64 2.40 -6.07
N TYR A 149 -5.20 3.60 -6.11
CA TYR A 149 -5.56 4.25 -7.38
C TYR A 149 -4.38 5.03 -7.92
N LEU A 150 -3.47 4.34 -8.60
CA LEU A 150 -2.32 4.96 -9.26
C LEU A 150 -2.71 5.52 -10.64
N GLN A 151 -2.24 6.72 -10.97
CA GLN A 151 -2.45 7.29 -12.31
C GLN A 151 -1.71 6.52 -13.42
N PRO A 152 -2.24 6.51 -14.66
CA PRO A 152 -1.62 5.82 -15.79
C PRO A 152 -0.19 6.27 -16.13
N ALA A 153 0.13 7.57 -15.92
CA ALA A 153 1.43 8.15 -16.27
C ALA A 153 2.63 7.49 -15.57
N VAL A 154 2.40 6.77 -14.48
CA VAL A 154 3.43 6.04 -13.72
C VAL A 154 3.09 4.55 -13.56
N GLY A 155 2.30 4.00 -14.49
CA GLY A 155 2.02 2.57 -14.59
C GLY A 155 0.76 2.09 -13.87
N GLY A 156 -0.11 3.01 -13.43
CA GLY A 156 -1.43 2.67 -12.92
C GLY A 156 -2.47 2.38 -14.02
N VAL A 157 -3.70 2.12 -13.60
CA VAL A 157 -4.84 1.81 -14.47
C VAL A 157 -6.00 2.74 -14.12
N GLU A 158 -6.72 3.22 -15.14
CA GLU A 158 -7.94 3.97 -14.91
C GLU A 158 -9.06 3.01 -14.49
N LEU A 159 -9.63 3.24 -13.31
CA LEU A 159 -10.63 2.36 -12.71
C LEU A 159 -11.97 3.11 -12.63
N PRO A 160 -13.05 2.56 -13.24
CA PRO A 160 -14.34 3.24 -13.27
C PRO A 160 -15.01 3.26 -11.90
N TYR A 161 -15.99 4.14 -11.72
CA TYR A 161 -16.83 4.20 -10.51
C TYR A 161 -17.39 2.83 -10.06
N SER A 162 -17.81 1.99 -11.01
CA SER A 162 -18.33 0.65 -10.74
C SER A 162 -17.30 -0.28 -10.10
N PHE A 163 -16.01 -0.12 -10.41
CA PHE A 163 -14.93 -0.87 -9.75
C PHE A 163 -14.91 -0.52 -8.26
N TRP A 164 -14.85 0.77 -7.95
CA TRP A 164 -14.72 1.24 -6.57
C TRP A 164 -15.92 0.88 -5.70
N ARG A 165 -17.12 0.84 -6.28
CA ARG A 165 -18.32 0.38 -5.57
C ARG A 165 -18.18 -1.05 -5.09
N GLU A 166 -17.79 -1.96 -5.97
CA GLU A 166 -17.63 -3.37 -5.64
C GLU A 166 -16.39 -3.60 -4.76
N PHE A 167 -15.29 -2.86 -5.00
CA PHE A 167 -14.07 -2.93 -4.21
C PHE A 167 -14.32 -2.53 -2.74
N ALA A 168 -15.15 -1.51 -2.50
CA ALA A 168 -15.48 -1.06 -1.14
C ALA A 168 -16.27 -2.12 -0.34
N GLU A 169 -16.98 -3.03 -1.00
CA GLU A 169 -17.70 -4.14 -0.34
C GLU A 169 -16.79 -5.34 -0.02
N ILE A 170 -15.52 -5.33 -0.43
CA ILE A 170 -14.56 -6.39 -0.09
C ILE A 170 -14.12 -6.21 1.38
N ASP A 171 -14.59 -7.09 2.26
CA ASP A 171 -14.30 -7.15 3.71
C ASP A 171 -12.85 -6.85 4.15
N SER A 172 -11.86 -7.30 3.38
CA SER A 172 -10.45 -7.10 3.69
C SER A 172 -9.94 -5.69 3.37
N VAL A 173 -10.69 -4.87 2.64
CA VAL A 173 -10.36 -3.48 2.35
C VAL A 173 -10.53 -2.64 3.60
N LYS A 174 -9.44 -1.98 4.00
CA LYS A 174 -9.36 -1.11 5.18
C LYS A 174 -8.97 0.32 4.84
N ALA A 175 -8.32 0.53 3.70
CA ALA A 175 -8.02 1.88 3.21
C ALA A 175 -7.91 1.94 1.68
N ILE A 176 -7.99 3.15 1.13
CA ILE A 176 -7.71 3.41 -0.29
C ILE A 176 -6.80 4.64 -0.40
N LYS A 177 -5.67 4.47 -1.09
CA LYS A 177 -4.73 5.52 -1.44
C LYS A 177 -5.07 6.03 -2.85
N ILE A 178 -5.49 7.29 -2.93
CA ILE A 178 -5.90 7.92 -4.18
C ILE A 178 -4.74 8.76 -4.72
N ALA A 179 -4.04 8.22 -5.71
CA ALA A 179 -2.94 8.87 -6.43
C ALA A 179 -3.29 9.04 -7.92
N ALA A 180 -4.56 9.39 -8.18
CA ALA A 180 -5.09 9.58 -9.53
C ALA A 180 -4.71 10.94 -10.14
N PHE A 181 -4.32 11.92 -9.31
CA PHE A 181 -4.03 13.30 -9.72
C PHE A 181 -5.15 13.95 -10.58
N ASN A 182 -6.37 13.45 -10.41
CA ASN A 182 -7.56 13.90 -11.09
C ASN A 182 -8.71 13.98 -10.09
N ARG A 183 -9.28 15.18 -9.97
CA ARG A 183 -10.35 15.48 -9.02
C ARG A 183 -11.61 14.65 -9.26
N TYR A 184 -12.00 14.40 -10.51
CA TYR A 184 -13.20 13.62 -10.82
C TYR A 184 -13.01 12.15 -10.49
N GLN A 185 -11.85 11.59 -10.82
CA GLN A 185 -11.50 10.21 -10.44
C GLN A 185 -11.41 10.05 -8.91
N THR A 186 -10.93 11.07 -8.19
CA THR A 186 -10.95 11.08 -6.72
C THR A 186 -12.38 11.09 -6.19
N LEU A 187 -13.28 11.89 -6.78
CA LEU A 187 -14.69 11.93 -6.40
C LEU A 187 -15.39 10.58 -6.65
N ASP A 188 -15.04 9.86 -7.71
CA ASP A 188 -15.58 8.52 -7.95
C ASP A 188 -15.26 7.56 -6.80
N VAL A 189 -14.01 7.55 -6.31
CA VAL A 189 -13.63 6.72 -5.14
C VAL A 189 -14.39 7.15 -3.88
N VAL A 190 -14.37 8.45 -3.57
CA VAL A 190 -15.01 8.99 -2.36
C VAL A 190 -16.50 8.65 -2.36
N ARG A 191 -17.18 8.89 -3.48
CA ARG A 191 -18.60 8.58 -3.63
C ARG A 191 -18.88 7.09 -3.49
N ALA A 192 -18.04 6.23 -4.07
CA ALA A 192 -18.22 4.78 -3.98
C ALA A 192 -18.11 4.28 -2.54
N VAL A 193 -17.16 4.81 -1.77
CA VAL A 193 -17.03 4.49 -0.34
C VAL A 193 -18.20 5.05 0.47
N CYS A 194 -18.63 6.29 0.22
CA CYS A 194 -19.79 6.86 0.93
C CYS A 194 -21.10 6.11 0.67
N GLU A 195 -21.26 5.54 -0.53
CA GLU A 195 -22.43 4.73 -0.92
C GLU A 195 -22.34 3.27 -0.46
N SER A 196 -21.18 2.81 0.05
CA SER A 196 -20.98 1.42 0.47
C SER A 196 -21.56 1.14 1.85
N SER A 197 -21.83 -0.14 2.12
CA SER A 197 -22.26 -0.59 3.46
C SER A 197 -21.17 -0.44 4.53
N ARG A 198 -19.92 -0.23 4.09
CA ARG A 198 -18.69 -0.20 4.90
C ARG A 198 -18.03 1.17 4.96
N ARG A 199 -18.78 2.25 4.68
CA ARG A 199 -18.27 3.63 4.62
C ARG A 199 -17.47 4.08 5.85
N ASP A 200 -17.83 3.56 7.02
CA ASP A 200 -17.23 3.92 8.32
C ASP A 200 -16.01 3.02 8.66
N GLU A 201 -15.69 2.04 7.81
CA GLU A 201 -14.58 1.08 7.98
C GLU A 201 -13.41 1.30 7.02
N ILE A 202 -13.55 2.20 6.03
CA ILE A 202 -12.56 2.39 4.96
C ILE A 202 -11.97 3.79 5.05
N ALA A 203 -10.69 3.87 5.39
CA ALA A 203 -9.97 5.14 5.41
C ALA A 203 -9.56 5.58 4.00
N LEU A 204 -9.63 6.88 3.72
CA LEU A 204 -9.20 7.46 2.44
C LEU A 204 -7.93 8.28 2.63
N TYR A 205 -6.90 7.98 1.83
CA TYR A 205 -5.61 8.64 1.88
C TYR A 205 -5.28 9.27 0.53
N THR A 206 -4.85 10.53 0.54
CA THR A 206 -4.29 11.14 -0.68
C THR A 206 -2.90 10.59 -0.96
N GLY A 207 -2.60 10.38 -2.24
CA GLY A 207 -1.24 10.16 -2.74
C GLY A 207 -0.65 11.40 -3.41
N ASN A 208 -1.31 12.55 -3.28
CA ASN A 208 -0.91 13.82 -3.87
C ASN A 208 -0.51 14.81 -2.76
N ASP A 209 0.79 15.05 -2.63
CA ASP A 209 1.35 15.94 -1.60
C ASP A 209 0.93 17.41 -1.80
N ASP A 210 0.53 17.82 -3.01
CA ASP A 210 0.01 19.16 -3.29
C ASP A 210 -1.44 19.35 -2.82
N ASN A 211 -2.14 18.27 -2.46
CA ASN A 211 -3.55 18.29 -2.08
C ASN A 211 -3.81 17.36 -0.88
N ILE A 212 -3.30 17.78 0.29
CA ILE A 212 -3.64 17.21 1.59
C ILE A 212 -4.88 17.95 2.12
N VAL A 213 -5.98 17.23 2.32
CA VAL A 213 -7.30 17.75 2.73
C VAL A 213 -7.69 17.17 4.06
#